data_AF-A0A4U7BQT9-F1
#
_entry.id   AF-A0A4U7BQT9-F1
#
_cell.length_a   1.000
_cell.length_b   1.000
_cell.length_c   1.000
_cell.angle_alpha   90.00
_cell.angle_beta   90.00
_cell.angle_gamma   90.00
#
_symmetry.space_group_name_H-M   'P 1'
#
loop_
_entity.id
_entity.type
_entity.pdbx_description
1 polymer ?
#
loop_
_entity_poly.entity_id
_entity_poly.type
_entity_poly.pdbx_seq_one_letter_code
_entity_poly.pdbx_strand_id
1 'polypeptide(L)'
;MDATSLFLSIENKLPKEYGFFRKKISRGYKYSEPIMSNEDLKKKLEALNSDELDKVYARLQYTKLKNPTLVFWVYNFLLGGFGVARFYIGQIGFGIFRLALTLLSVIIGFVAESSYDSFWFSVSKILDYGNFGIAIIDLFIVGVLLRNQNLEKVNLIIDEVKS
;
A
#
# COMPACT_ATOMS: atom_id res chain seq x y z
N MET A 1 24.92 -4.10 -16.00
CA MET A 1 23.95 -5.06 -15.39
C MET A 1 22.98 -5.52 -16.48
N ASP A 2 22.37 -6.71 -16.42
CA ASP A 2 21.42 -7.15 -17.47
C ASP A 2 19.94 -6.87 -17.10
N ALA A 3 19.04 -6.88 -18.08
CA ALA A 3 17.62 -6.59 -17.87
C ALA A 3 16.91 -7.58 -16.93
N THR A 4 17.32 -8.86 -16.96
CA THR A 4 16.70 -9.92 -16.16
C THR A 4 17.06 -9.80 -14.69
N SER A 5 18.35 -9.62 -14.40
CA SER A 5 18.88 -9.36 -13.06
C SER A 5 18.31 -8.07 -12.47
N LEU A 6 18.16 -7.02 -13.28
CA LEU A 6 17.47 -5.79 -12.87
C LEU A 6 16.04 -6.08 -12.44
N PHE A 7 15.27 -6.77 -13.29
CA PHE A 7 13.87 -7.09 -13.02
C PHE A 7 13.72 -7.94 -11.74
N LEU A 8 14.52 -9.00 -11.58
CA LEU A 8 14.50 -9.86 -10.40
C LEU A 8 14.80 -9.08 -9.11
N SER A 9 15.66 -8.07 -9.17
CA SER A 9 15.98 -7.23 -8.00
C SER A 9 14.80 -6.39 -7.48
N ILE A 10 13.82 -6.11 -8.34
CA ILE A 10 12.65 -5.27 -8.01
C ILE A 10 11.32 -6.03 -8.00
N GLU A 11 11.25 -7.25 -8.55
CA GLU A 11 10.03 -8.04 -8.72
C GLU A 11 9.21 -8.17 -7.43
N ASN A 12 9.87 -8.40 -6.29
CA ASN A 12 9.19 -8.55 -5.02
C ASN A 12 8.44 -7.27 -4.55
N LYS A 13 8.73 -6.11 -5.14
CA LYS A 13 8.10 -4.81 -4.91
C LYS A 13 7.00 -4.46 -5.91
N LEU A 14 6.87 -5.23 -7.00
CA LEU A 14 5.93 -5.01 -8.10
C LEU A 14 4.57 -5.67 -7.87
N PRO A 15 3.55 -5.36 -8.68
CA PRO A 15 2.23 -5.96 -8.59
C PRO A 15 2.29 -7.48 -8.68
N LYS A 16 1.39 -8.15 -7.96
CA LYS A 16 1.20 -9.60 -8.04
C LYS A 16 -0.19 -9.88 -8.55
N GLU A 17 -0.41 -11.10 -9.03
CA GLU A 17 -1.77 -11.53 -9.32
C GLU A 17 -2.59 -11.51 -8.02
N TYR A 18 -3.74 -10.84 -8.08
CA TYR A 18 -4.66 -10.72 -6.96
C TYR A 18 -5.95 -11.47 -7.26
N GLY A 19 -6.44 -12.22 -6.28
CA GLY A 19 -7.74 -12.85 -6.34
C GLY A 19 -8.88 -11.83 -6.44
N PHE A 20 -10.06 -12.31 -6.88
CA PHE A 20 -11.25 -11.51 -7.12
C PHE A 20 -11.60 -10.56 -5.97
N PHE A 21 -11.51 -11.03 -4.72
CA PHE A 21 -11.82 -10.24 -3.53
C PHE A 21 -11.00 -8.95 -3.45
N ARG A 22 -9.66 -9.05 -3.58
CA ARG A 22 -8.75 -7.90 -3.51
C ARG A 22 -9.04 -6.89 -4.62
N LYS A 23 -9.27 -7.36 -5.85
CA LYS A 23 -9.64 -6.51 -6.99
C LYS A 23 -10.95 -5.76 -6.73
N LYS A 24 -11.95 -6.43 -6.14
CA LYS A 24 -13.25 -5.83 -5.84
C LYS A 24 -13.15 -4.73 -4.79
N ILE A 25 -12.43 -4.95 -3.70
CA ILE A 25 -12.32 -3.98 -2.60
C ILE A 25 -11.39 -2.80 -2.91
N SER A 26 -10.39 -3.00 -3.79
CA SER A 26 -9.50 -1.91 -4.20
C SER A 26 -10.11 -1.05 -5.30
N ARG A 27 -11.23 -1.44 -5.90
CA ARG A 27 -11.86 -0.72 -7.01
C ARG A 27 -12.24 0.71 -6.59
N GLY A 28 -11.96 1.68 -7.46
CA GLY A 28 -12.24 3.10 -7.22
C GLY A 28 -11.14 3.85 -6.47
N TYR A 29 -10.12 3.16 -5.96
CA TYR A 29 -8.93 3.83 -5.41
C TYR A 29 -7.94 4.17 -6.53
N LYS A 30 -7.24 5.30 -6.39
CA LYS A 30 -6.03 5.56 -7.19
C LYS A 30 -5.04 4.41 -6.95
N TYR A 31 -4.48 3.87 -8.03
CA TYR A 31 -3.61 2.68 -8.02
C TYR A 31 -4.33 1.35 -7.76
N SER A 32 -5.64 1.27 -7.97
CA SER A 32 -6.38 0.01 -7.88
C SER A 32 -5.93 -1.03 -8.91
N GLU A 33 -5.52 -0.56 -10.08
CA GLU A 33 -5.09 -1.37 -11.21
C GLU A 33 -3.64 -1.00 -11.60
N PRO A 34 -2.84 -1.98 -12.03
CA PRO A 34 -1.49 -1.72 -12.49
C PRO A 34 -1.52 -1.01 -13.85
N ILE A 35 -0.58 -0.09 -14.08
CA ILE A 35 -0.46 0.65 -15.35
C ILE A 35 -0.06 -0.24 -16.54
N MET A 36 0.59 -1.37 -16.27
CA MET A 36 1.01 -2.38 -17.25
C MET A 36 1.28 -3.71 -16.54
N SER A 37 1.41 -4.79 -17.29
CA SER A 37 1.80 -6.08 -16.72
C SER A 37 3.30 -6.11 -16.36
N ASN A 38 3.69 -7.02 -15.46
CA ASN A 38 5.10 -7.25 -15.16
C ASN A 38 5.87 -7.80 -16.38
N GLU A 39 5.18 -8.53 -17.27
CA GLU A 39 5.75 -9.02 -18.53
C GLU A 39 6.06 -7.88 -19.49
N ASP A 40 5.15 -6.92 -19.61
CA ASP A 40 5.36 -5.74 -20.46
C ASP A 40 6.46 -4.84 -19.90
N LEU A 41 6.55 -4.72 -18.57
CA LEU A 41 7.67 -4.02 -17.92
C LEU A 41 9.00 -4.73 -18.23
N LYS A 42 9.03 -6.06 -18.15
CA LYS A 42 10.22 -6.85 -18.48
C LYS A 42 10.63 -6.63 -19.94
N LYS A 43 9.70 -6.66 -20.88
CA LYS A 43 9.94 -6.33 -22.30
C LYS A 43 10.48 -4.90 -22.48
N LYS A 44 9.95 -3.92 -21.73
CA LYS A 44 10.47 -2.54 -21.74
C LYS A 44 11.94 -2.49 -21.30
N LEU A 45 12.33 -3.25 -20.29
CA LEU A 45 13.71 -3.34 -19.82
C LEU A 45 14.62 -4.05 -20.83
N GLU A 46 14.15 -5.14 -21.45
CA GLU A 46 14.88 -5.87 -22.49
C GLU A 46 15.12 -5.04 -23.76
N ALA A 47 14.29 -4.03 -24.01
CA ALA A 47 14.45 -3.11 -25.13
C ALA A 47 15.47 -1.98 -24.89
N LEU A 48 16.07 -1.89 -23.70
CA LEU A 48 17.09 -0.89 -23.37
C LEU A 48 18.50 -1.41 -23.69
N ASN A 49 19.41 -0.51 -24.02
CA ASN A 49 20.84 -0.83 -24.16
C ASN A 49 21.55 -0.91 -22.78
N SER A 50 22.83 -1.32 -22.75
CA SER A 50 23.59 -1.47 -21.50
C SER A 50 23.68 -0.19 -20.70
N ASP A 51 23.91 0.94 -21.38
CA ASP A 51 24.13 2.23 -20.76
C ASP A 51 22.83 2.78 -20.15
N GLU A 52 21.71 2.57 -20.83
CA GLU A 52 20.37 2.87 -20.33
C GLU A 52 20.01 2.00 -19.13
N LEU A 53 20.30 0.69 -19.18
CA LEU A 53 20.07 -0.23 -18.06
C LEU A 53 20.86 0.19 -16.82
N ASP A 54 22.13 0.56 -16.98
CA ASP A 54 22.96 1.01 -15.87
C ASP A 54 22.46 2.34 -15.28
N LYS A 55 21.93 3.26 -16.11
CA LYS A 55 21.25 4.49 -15.64
C LYS A 55 19.97 4.18 -14.86
N VAL A 56 19.12 3.27 -15.37
CA VAL A 56 17.90 2.84 -14.67
C VAL A 56 18.27 2.22 -13.33
N TYR A 57 19.26 1.34 -13.29
CA TYR A 57 19.73 0.73 -12.06
C TYR A 57 20.20 1.76 -11.04
N ALA A 58 21.07 2.69 -11.45
CA ALA A 58 21.54 3.76 -10.59
C ALA A 58 20.37 4.57 -10.03
N ARG A 59 19.42 5.00 -10.87
CA ARG A 59 18.22 5.73 -10.42
C ARG A 59 17.35 4.91 -9.49
N LEU A 60 17.23 3.60 -9.67
CA LEU A 60 16.45 2.72 -8.78
C LEU A 60 17.10 2.56 -7.40
N GLN A 61 18.43 2.65 -7.28
CA GLN A 61 19.09 2.65 -5.98
C GLN A 61 18.74 3.89 -5.16
N TYR A 62 18.66 5.05 -5.83
CA TYR A 62 18.27 6.31 -5.18
C TYR A 62 16.75 6.44 -5.01
N THR A 63 15.98 5.85 -5.93
CA THR A 63 14.52 5.81 -5.84
C THR A 63 14.12 4.75 -4.82
N LYS A 64 13.84 5.18 -3.59
CA LYS A 64 13.36 4.29 -2.52
C LYS A 64 11.98 3.73 -2.87
N LEU A 65 11.95 2.64 -3.65
CA LEU A 65 10.77 1.82 -3.86
C LEU A 65 10.30 1.30 -2.51
N LYS A 66 9.02 1.52 -2.21
CA LYS A 66 8.47 1.21 -0.91
C LYS A 66 8.44 -0.30 -0.69
N ASN A 67 8.86 -0.77 0.47
CA ASN A 67 8.90 -2.20 0.80
C ASN A 67 7.49 -2.72 1.17
N PRO A 68 6.84 -3.58 0.36
CA PRO A 68 5.48 -4.03 0.66
C PRO A 68 5.37 -4.91 1.89
N THR A 69 6.40 -5.68 2.23
CA THR A 69 6.42 -6.56 3.41
C THR A 69 6.43 -5.73 4.69
N LEU A 70 7.24 -4.66 4.73
CA LEU A 70 7.28 -3.73 5.85
C LEU A 70 5.94 -3.01 6.02
N VAL A 71 5.37 -2.50 4.94
CA VAL A 71 4.08 -1.81 4.99
C VAL A 71 2.97 -2.75 5.47
N PHE A 72 2.96 -4.01 5.01
CA PHE A 72 1.98 -5.00 5.43
C PHE A 72 2.09 -5.33 6.92
N TRP A 73 3.27 -5.76 7.39
CA TRP A 73 3.43 -6.24 8.76
C TRP A 73 3.49 -5.12 9.79
N VAL A 74 4.28 -4.07 9.54
CA VAL A 74 4.51 -3.04 10.56
C VAL A 74 3.43 -1.98 10.47
N TYR A 75 3.27 -1.36 9.30
CA TYR A 75 2.42 -0.18 9.21
C TYR A 75 0.94 -0.49 9.20
N ASN A 76 0.57 -1.70 8.76
CA ASN A 76 -0.83 -2.08 8.60
C ASN A 76 -1.26 -3.09 9.65
N PHE A 77 -0.56 -4.21 9.80
CA PHE A 77 -0.94 -5.22 10.78
C PHE A 77 -0.75 -4.74 12.23
N LEU A 78 0.42 -4.17 12.57
CA LEU A 78 0.65 -3.66 13.93
C LEU A 78 0.04 -2.26 14.15
N LEU A 79 0.17 -1.36 13.17
CA LEU A 79 -0.16 0.06 13.32
C LEU A 79 -1.35 0.53 12.46
N GLY A 80 -2.06 -0.37 11.79
CA GLY A 80 -3.13 -0.01 10.84
C GLY A 80 -4.35 0.61 11.50
N GLY A 81 -4.57 0.37 12.79
CA GLY A 81 -5.54 1.11 13.62
C GLY A 81 -5.40 2.63 13.43
N PHE A 82 -4.17 3.12 13.54
CA PHE A 82 -3.84 4.54 13.45
C PHE A 82 -3.73 5.06 12.00
N GLY A 83 -3.96 4.23 10.99
CA GLY A 83 -3.88 4.63 9.58
C GLY A 83 -2.45 4.85 9.05
N VAL A 84 -1.42 4.38 9.76
CA VAL A 84 0.01 4.58 9.39
C VAL A 84 0.29 4.10 7.96
N ALA A 85 -0.26 2.94 7.58
CA ALA A 85 -0.08 2.42 6.23
C ALA A 85 -0.68 3.35 5.15
N ARG A 86 -1.87 3.92 5.40
CA ARG A 86 -2.55 4.87 4.49
C ARG A 86 -1.75 6.16 4.35
N PHE A 87 -1.25 6.72 5.46
CA PHE A 87 -0.34 7.87 5.43
C PHE A 87 0.92 7.58 4.62
N TYR A 88 1.55 6.43 4.88
CA TYR A 88 2.79 6.04 4.20
C TYR A 88 2.61 5.90 2.68
N ILE A 89 1.46 5.44 2.21
CA ILE A 89 1.15 5.37 0.77
C ILE A 89 0.62 6.68 0.18
N GLY A 90 0.55 7.75 0.96
CA GLY A 90 0.13 9.09 0.52
C GLY A 90 -1.38 9.32 0.51
N GLN A 91 -2.17 8.42 1.09
CA GLN A 91 -3.63 8.58 1.23
C GLN A 91 -3.97 9.31 2.54
N ILE A 92 -3.58 10.58 2.61
CA ILE A 92 -3.65 11.39 3.83
C ILE A 92 -5.08 11.48 4.39
N GLY A 93 -6.08 11.72 3.55
CA GLY A 93 -7.47 11.81 3.99
C GLY A 93 -7.97 10.53 4.67
N PHE A 94 -7.70 9.36 4.09
CA PHE A 94 -8.02 8.07 4.72
C PHE A 94 -7.20 7.81 5.98
N GLY A 95 -5.94 8.25 6.02
CA GLY A 95 -5.12 8.19 7.23
C GLY A 95 -5.73 9.00 8.37
N ILE A 96 -6.15 10.25 8.12
CA ILE A 96 -6.80 11.11 9.13
C ILE A 96 -8.11 10.47 9.61
N PHE A 97 -8.92 9.95 8.69
CA PHE A 97 -10.16 9.25 9.04
C PHE A 97 -9.90 8.05 9.98
N ARG A 98 -8.90 7.22 9.67
CA ARG A 98 -8.51 6.07 10.52
C ARG A 98 -8.04 6.51 11.90
N LEU A 99 -7.22 7.55 11.95
CA LEU A 99 -6.71 8.10 13.21
C LEU A 99 -7.87 8.64 14.08
N ALA A 100 -8.76 9.45 13.48
CA ALA A 100 -9.92 9.99 14.18
C ALA A 100 -10.86 8.89 14.69
N LEU A 101 -11.13 7.88 13.86
CA LEU A 101 -11.97 6.74 14.25
C LEU A 101 -11.36 5.96 15.43
N THR A 102 -10.05 5.73 15.40
CA THR A 102 -9.35 5.04 16.49
C THR A 102 -9.35 5.86 17.77
N LEU A 103 -9.08 7.16 17.71
CA LEU A 103 -9.17 8.04 18.88
C LEU A 103 -10.58 8.09 19.46
N LEU A 104 -11.61 8.14 18.60
CA LEU A 104 -13.00 8.09 19.02
C LEU A 104 -13.34 6.77 19.71
N SER A 105 -12.94 5.62 19.15
CA SER A 105 -13.13 4.30 19.76
C SER A 105 -12.47 4.22 21.14
N VAL A 106 -11.26 4.76 21.29
CA VAL A 106 -10.58 4.85 22.60
C VAL A 106 -11.35 5.72 23.60
N ILE A 107 -11.75 6.93 23.22
CA ILE A 107 -12.50 7.84 24.09
C ILE A 107 -13.83 7.21 24.55
N ILE A 108 -14.58 6.63 23.62
CA ILE A 108 -15.85 5.96 23.93
C ILE A 108 -15.63 4.71 24.78
N GLY A 109 -14.55 3.96 24.58
CA GLY A 109 -14.16 2.84 25.44
C GLY A 109 -13.97 3.28 26.90
N PHE A 110 -13.22 4.37 27.13
CA PHE A 110 -13.05 4.91 28.48
C PHE A 110 -14.37 5.38 29.12
N VAL A 111 -15.25 6.03 28.34
CA VAL A 111 -16.59 6.45 28.83
C VAL A 111 -17.44 5.24 29.19
N ALA A 112 -17.41 4.18 28.37
CA ALA A 112 -18.15 2.95 28.64
C ALA A 112 -17.70 2.28 29.94
N GLU A 113 -16.39 2.14 30.14
CA GLU A 113 -15.85 1.56 31.37
C GLU A 113 -16.16 2.41 32.62
N SER A 114 -16.12 3.73 32.50
CA SER A 114 -16.34 4.65 33.63
C SER A 114 -17.82 4.80 33.99
N SER A 115 -18.73 4.66 33.03
CA SER A 115 -20.16 4.89 33.23
C SER A 115 -20.91 3.70 33.82
N TYR A 116 -20.37 2.48 33.67
CA TYR A 116 -21.06 1.22 33.98
C TYR A 116 -22.45 1.09 33.31
N ASP A 117 -22.67 1.85 32.23
CA ASP A 117 -23.96 1.95 31.55
C ASP A 117 -23.98 1.09 30.29
N SER A 118 -25.04 0.30 30.13
CA SER A 118 -25.16 -0.71 29.08
C SER A 118 -25.23 -0.10 27.67
N PHE A 119 -25.74 1.14 27.56
CA PHE A 119 -25.77 1.85 26.29
C PHE A 119 -24.35 2.20 25.83
N TRP A 120 -23.52 2.81 26.69
CA TRP A 120 -22.13 3.15 26.32
C TRP A 120 -21.28 1.91 25.99
N PHE A 121 -21.46 0.81 26.72
CA PHE A 121 -20.81 -0.47 26.37
C PHE A 121 -21.19 -0.95 24.96
N SER A 122 -22.48 -0.86 24.61
CA SER A 122 -22.96 -1.27 23.29
C SER A 122 -22.38 -0.39 22.18
N VAL A 123 -22.35 0.93 22.38
CA VAL A 123 -21.77 1.90 21.44
C VAL A 123 -20.27 1.63 21.23
N SER A 124 -19.52 1.41 22.31
CA SER A 124 -18.09 1.07 22.24
C SER A 124 -17.85 -0.18 21.39
N LYS A 125 -18.62 -1.26 21.60
CA LYS A 125 -18.47 -2.50 20.83
C LYS A 125 -18.74 -2.31 19.33
N ILE A 126 -19.77 -1.54 18.97
CA ILE A 126 -20.08 -1.25 17.57
C ILE A 126 -18.92 -0.50 16.91
N LEU A 127 -18.36 0.51 17.59
CA LEU A 127 -17.21 1.26 17.09
C LEU A 127 -15.97 0.37 16.94
N ASP A 128 -15.68 -0.48 17.92
CA ASP A 128 -14.51 -1.37 17.90
C ASP A 128 -14.60 -2.38 16.75
N TYR A 129 -15.76 -3.04 16.57
CA TYR A 129 -15.95 -3.99 15.48
C TYR A 129 -15.91 -3.29 14.11
N GLY A 130 -16.48 -2.09 13.98
CA GLY A 130 -16.39 -1.29 12.77
C GLY A 130 -14.94 -0.90 12.46
N ASN A 131 -14.21 -0.42 13.47
CA ASN A 131 -12.81 -0.04 13.34
C ASN A 131 -11.92 -1.24 12.95
N PHE A 132 -12.18 -2.40 13.57
CA PHE A 132 -11.50 -3.65 13.24
C PHE A 132 -11.80 -4.11 11.81
N GLY A 133 -13.07 -4.06 11.38
CA GLY A 133 -13.46 -4.41 10.01
C GLY A 133 -12.72 -3.56 8.96
N ILE A 134 -12.61 -2.25 9.19
CA ILE A 134 -11.85 -1.35 8.31
C ILE A 134 -10.35 -1.69 8.35
N ALA A 135 -9.79 -2.02 9.52
CA ALA A 135 -8.38 -2.44 9.64
C ALA A 135 -8.09 -3.69 8.79
N ILE A 136 -9.00 -4.67 8.81
CA ILE A 136 -8.90 -5.88 7.99
C ILE A 136 -8.96 -5.54 6.49
N ILE A 137 -9.86 -4.65 6.06
CA ILE A 137 -9.94 -4.23 4.67
C ILE A 137 -8.63 -3.55 4.22
N ASP A 138 -8.06 -2.69 5.07
CA ASP A 138 -6.80 -2.00 4.82
C ASP A 138 -5.64 -2.97 4.59
N LEU A 139 -5.57 -4.09 5.32
CA LEU A 139 -4.55 -5.15 5.13
C LEU A 139 -4.47 -5.63 3.69
N PHE A 140 -5.62 -5.73 3.02
CA PHE A 140 -5.71 -6.25 1.67
C PHE A 140 -5.54 -5.17 0.59
N ILE A 141 -6.06 -3.96 0.83
CA ILE A 141 -6.03 -2.86 -0.15
C ILE A 141 -4.65 -2.23 -0.23
N VAL A 142 -4.06 -1.84 0.90
CA VAL A 142 -2.84 -0.99 0.91
C VAL A 142 -1.68 -1.65 0.17
N GLY A 143 -1.53 -2.98 0.30
CA GLY A 143 -0.50 -3.73 -0.41
C GLY A 143 -0.67 -3.71 -1.94
N VAL A 144 -1.90 -3.70 -2.44
CA VAL A 144 -2.20 -3.59 -3.89
C VAL A 144 -1.77 -2.22 -4.39
N LEU A 145 -2.28 -1.16 -3.73
CA LEU A 145 -2.03 0.22 -4.14
C LEU A 145 -0.54 0.55 -4.12
N LEU A 146 0.17 0.10 -3.08
CA LEU A 146 1.59 0.30 -2.92
C LEU A 146 2.43 -0.31 -4.06
N ARG A 147 2.12 -1.54 -4.44
CA ARG A 147 2.85 -2.25 -5.49
C ARG A 147 2.60 -1.60 -6.85
N ASN A 148 1.37 -1.16 -7.10
CA ASN A 148 1.01 -0.41 -8.30
C ASN A 148 1.69 0.98 -8.34
N GLN A 149 1.83 1.67 -7.20
CA GLN A 149 2.65 2.89 -7.08
C GLN A 149 4.13 2.65 -7.39
N ASN A 150 4.69 1.54 -6.91
CA ASN A 150 6.08 1.18 -7.22
C ASN A 150 6.27 0.92 -8.72
N LEU A 151 5.31 0.23 -9.37
CA LEU A 151 5.35 0.00 -10.82
C LEU A 151 5.36 1.31 -11.60
N GLU A 152 4.49 2.27 -11.24
CA GLU A 152 4.45 3.58 -11.88
C GLU A 152 5.81 4.30 -11.77
N LYS A 153 6.44 4.29 -10.59
CA LYS A 153 7.76 4.89 -10.39
C LYS A 153 8.85 4.24 -11.26
N VAL A 154 8.85 2.92 -11.36
CA VAL A 154 9.82 2.20 -12.21
C VAL A 154 9.59 2.57 -13.67
N ASN A 155 8.35 2.59 -14.13
CA ASN A 155 8.02 2.95 -15.50
C ASN A 155 8.45 4.39 -15.83
N LEU A 156 8.20 5.35 -14.94
CA LEU A 156 8.64 6.74 -15.12
C LEU A 156 10.16 6.84 -15.28
N ILE A 157 10.93 6.12 -14.47
CA ILE A 157 12.40 6.10 -14.59
C ILE A 157 12.85 5.56 -15.94
N ILE A 158 12.22 4.48 -16.42
CA ILE A 158 12.54 3.89 -17.73
C ILE A 158 12.24 4.91 -18.84
N ASP A 159 11.07 5.53 -18.80
CA ASP A 159 10.64 6.49 -19.82
C ASP A 159 11.54 7.75 -19.81
N GLU A 160 12.00 8.21 -18.65
CA GLU A 160 12.96 9.33 -18.52
C GLU A 160 14.39 9.02 -18.99
N VAL A 161 14.83 7.76 -18.91
CA VAL A 161 16.17 7.36 -19.38
C VAL A 161 16.22 7.17 -20.88
N LYS A 162 15.08 6.77 -21.47
CA LYS A 162 14.93 6.55 -22.91
C LYS A 162 14.66 7.84 -23.69
N SER A 163 14.16 8.88 -23.02
CA SER A 163 13.97 10.23 -23.60
C SER A 163 15.28 10.96 -23.81
#